data_AF-A0A8X6S8V9-F1
#
_entry.id   AF-A0A8X6S8V9-F1
#
_cell.length_a   1.000
_cell.length_b   1.000
_cell.length_c   1.000
_cell.angle_alpha   90.00
_cell.angle_beta   90.00
_cell.angle_gamma   90.00
#
_symmetry.space_group_name_H-M   'P 1'
#
loop_
_entity.id
_entity.type
_entity.pdbx_description
1 polymer ?
#
loop_
_entity_poly.entity_id
_entity_poly.type
_entity_poly.pdbx_seq_one_letter_code
_entity_poly.pdbx_strand_id
1 'polypeptide(L)' 'MDDNARPHRILAVEELLESEDITRLDWPAYSPDLNSIEHVWDALGRRIAAHLHHPENTEQLKQMLIEEWALLPL' A
#
# COMPACT_ATOMS: atom_id res chain seq x y z
N MET A 1 7.51 4.13 7.13
CA MET A 1 8.28 3.17 6.30
C MET A 1 7.84 3.37 4.87
N ASP A 2 8.78 3.52 3.93
CA ASP A 2 8.53 3.62 2.48
C ASP A 2 9.45 2.64 1.73
N ASP A 3 9.25 2.51 0.42
CA ASP A 3 10.02 1.61 -0.46
C ASP A 3 11.37 2.20 -0.95
N ASN A 4 11.76 3.38 -0.47
CA ASN A 4 12.96 4.10 -0.92
C ASN A 4 12.99 4.40 -2.44
N ALA A 5 11.83 4.46 -3.11
CA ALA A 5 11.77 4.87 -4.51
C ALA A 5 12.24 6.34 -4.69
N ARG A 6 12.83 6.66 -5.86
CA ARG A 6 13.41 8.00 -6.11
C ARG A 6 12.43 9.16 -5.86
N PRO A 7 11.13 9.09 -6.21
CA PRO A 7 10.18 10.16 -5.89
C PRO A 7 10.01 10.41 -4.39
N HIS A 8 10.22 9.41 -3.53
CA HIS A 8 10.15 9.53 -2.06
C HIS A 8 11.44 10.12 -1.44
N ARG A 9 12.47 10.37 -2.27
CA ARG A 9 13.78 10.89 -1.85
C ARG A 9 14.05 12.30 -2.40
N ILE A 10 13.03 12.97 -2.94
CA ILE A 10 13.17 14.36 -3.37
C ILE A 10 13.08 15.28 -2.15
N LEU A 11 13.79 16.41 -2.21
CA LEU A 11 13.86 17.39 -1.12
C LEU A 11 12.49 17.81 -0.60
N ALA A 12 11.53 18.06 -1.50
CA ALA A 12 10.17 18.47 -1.11
C ALA A 12 9.45 17.41 -0.24
N VAL A 13 9.74 16.13 -0.44
CA VAL A 13 9.19 15.06 0.41
C VAL A 13 9.93 14.99 1.74
N GLU A 14 11.24 15.20 1.75
CA GLU A 14 12.03 15.22 2.99
C GLU A 14 11.64 16.40 3.89
N GLU A 15 11.51 17.60 3.34
CA GLU A 15 11.04 18.79 4.05
C GLU A 15 9.63 18.59 4.62
N LEU A 16 8.73 17.94 3.86
CA LEU A 16 7.38 17.62 4.34
C LEU A 16 7.42 16.67 5.54
N LEU A 17 8.17 15.57 5.43
CA LEU A 17 8.30 14.60 6.52
C LEU A 17 8.88 15.22 7.79
N GLU A 18 9.89 16.09 7.65
CA GLU A 18 10.46 16.85 8.77
C GLU A 18 9.44 17.80 9.39
N SER A 19 8.64 18.50 8.57
CA SER A 19 7.63 19.45 9.07
C SER A 19 6.48 18.78 9.83
N GLU A 20 6.18 17.52 9.49
CA GLU A 20 5.14 16.70 10.14
C GLU A 20 5.71 15.84 11.30
N ASP A 21 6.98 16.01 11.67
CA ASP A 21 7.70 15.22 12.69
C ASP A 21 7.68 13.70 12.41
N ILE A 22 7.66 13.33 11.13
CA ILE A 22 7.64 11.93 10.68
C ILE A 22 9.07 11.46 10.47
N THR A 23 9.55 10.62 11.40
CA THR A 23 10.83 9.94 11.23
C THR A 23 10.70 8.79 10.23
N ARG A 24 11.53 8.80 9.18
CA ARG A 24 11.60 7.70 8.22
C ARG A 24 12.41 6.54 8.78
N LEU A 25 11.92 5.32 8.51
CA LEU A 25 12.66 4.09 8.77
C LEU A 25 13.72 3.88 7.67
N ASP A 26 14.96 3.62 8.07
CA ASP A 26 16.01 3.22 7.13
C ASP A 26 15.64 1.87 6.49
N TRP A 27 15.47 1.89 5.16
CA TRP A 27 14.97 0.75 4.40
C TRP A 27 15.89 0.39 3.23
N PRO A 28 16.29 -0.89 3.10
CA PRO A 28 17.09 -1.34 1.97
C PRO A 28 16.28 -1.27 0.67
N ALA A 29 16.92 -0.79 -0.40
CA ALA A 29 16.30 -0.78 -1.73
C ALA A 29 16.01 -2.22 -2.21
N TYR A 30 14.95 -2.38 -3.00
CA TYR A 30 14.55 -3.67 -3.60
C TYR A 30 14.26 -4.79 -2.58
N SER A 31 13.74 -4.44 -1.40
CA SER A 31 13.33 -5.41 -0.37
C SER A 31 11.80 -5.39 -0.17
N PRO A 32 11.01 -5.81 -1.17
CA PRO A 32 9.55 -5.83 -1.07
C PRO A 32 9.05 -6.90 -0.08
N ASP A 33 9.83 -7.95 0.15
CA ASP A 33 9.57 -9.01 1.13
C ASP A 33 9.52 -8.50 2.56
N LEU A 34 10.23 -7.40 2.85
CA LEU A 34 10.19 -6.76 4.15
C LEU A 34 8.97 -5.82 4.28
N ASN A 35 8.36 -5.40 3.16
CA ASN A 35 7.32 -4.37 3.16
C ASN A 35 5.95 -5.00 3.43
N SER A 36 5.43 -4.83 4.64
CA SER A 36 4.15 -5.41 5.06
C SER A 36 2.97 -5.04 4.16
N ILE A 37 3.00 -3.90 3.47
CA ILE A 37 1.93 -3.49 2.57
C ILE A 37 1.81 -4.42 1.34
N GLU A 38 2.92 -5.02 0.89
CA GLU A 38 2.93 -5.97 -0.24
C GLU A 38 2.11 -7.21 0.10
N HIS A 39 2.27 -7.72 1.32
CA HIS A 39 1.48 -8.85 1.82
C HIS A 39 -0.01 -8.52 1.94
N VAL A 40 -0.33 -7.28 2.33
CA VAL A 40 -1.72 -6.81 2.41
C VAL A 40 -2.34 -6.72 1.00
N TRP A 41 -1.63 -6.16 0.03
CA TRP A 41 -2.08 -6.09 -1.36
C TRP A 41 -2.32 -7.47 -1.97
N ASP A 42 -1.41 -8.41 -1.73
CA ASP A 42 -1.52 -9.80 -2.15
C ASP A 42 -2.74 -10.50 -1.50
N ALA A 43 -3.00 -10.25 -0.21
CA ALA A 43 -4.20 -10.75 0.47
C ALA A 43 -5.51 -10.18 -0.10
N LEU A 44 -5.57 -8.87 -0.36
CA LEU A 44 -6.72 -8.22 -1.00
C LEU A 44 -6.95 -8.74 -2.42
N GLY A 45 -5.88 -8.87 -3.20
CA GLY A 45 -5.95 -9.38 -4.57
C GLY A 45 -6.52 -10.79 -4.60
N ARG A 46 -6.07 -11.68 -3.69
CA ARG A 46 -6.66 -13.02 -3.53
C ARG A 46 -8.13 -12.99 -3.15
N ARG A 47 -8.52 -12.12 -2.22
CA ARG A 47 -9.91 -11.99 -1.78
C ARG A 47 -10.81 -11.56 -2.94
N ILE A 48 -10.44 -10.50 -3.67
CA ILE A 48 -11.16 -10.04 -4.87
C ILE A 48 -11.22 -11.13 -5.94
N ALA A 49 -10.12 -11.85 -6.18
CA ALA A 49 -10.11 -12.95 -7.15
C ALA A 49 -11.03 -14.12 -6.75
N ALA A 50 -11.30 -14.30 -5.46
CA ALA A 50 -12.20 -15.34 -4.95
C ALA A 50 -13.69 -14.95 -4.97
N HIS A 51 -14.03 -13.68 -5.27
CA HIS A 51 -15.43 -13.27 -5.45
C HIS A 51 -16.06 -13.96 -6.67
N LEU A 52 -17.34 -14.33 -6.54
CA LEU A 52 -18.11 -14.90 -7.65
C LEU A 52 -18.35 -13.88 -8.78
N HIS A 53 -18.43 -12.60 -8.43
CA HIS A 53 -18.60 -11.50 -9.37
C HIS A 53 -17.32 -10.67 -9.41
N HIS A 54 -16.77 -10.52 -10.61
CA HIS A 54 -15.62 -9.66 -10.83
C HIS A 54 -16.07 -8.23 -11.10
N PRO A 55 -15.29 -7.22 -10.68
CA PRO A 55 -15.61 -5.83 -10.97
C PRO A 55 -15.52 -5.59 -12.48
N GLU A 56 -16.57 -4.98 -13.04
CA GLU A 56 -16.66 -4.64 -14.47
C GLU A 56 -16.03 -3.28 -14.79
N ASN A 57 -15.79 -2.46 -13.76
CA ASN A 57 -15.21 -1.14 -13.89
C ASN A 57 -14.41 -0.74 -12.63
N THR A 58 -13.67 0.34 -12.75
CA THR A 58 -12.79 0.84 -11.69
C THR A 58 -13.56 1.25 -10.42
N GLU A 59 -14.79 1.75 -10.54
CA GLU A 59 -15.57 2.15 -9.36
C GLU A 59 -16.03 0.94 -8.54
N GLN A 60 -16.48 -0.13 -9.22
CA GLN A 60 -16.77 -1.39 -8.55
C GLN A 60 -15.52 -2.00 -7.91
N LEU A 61 -14.38 -1.97 -8.61
CA LEU A 61 -13.11 -2.47 -8.05
C LEU A 61 -12.71 -1.70 -6.78
N LYS A 62 -12.81 -0.36 -6.79
CA LYS A 62 -12.55 0.48 -5.62
C LYS A 62 -13.46 0.11 -4.45
N GLN A 63 -14.76 -0.04 -4.71
CA GLN A 63 -15.73 -0.38 -3.68
C GLN A 63 -15.42 -1.74 -3.05
N MET A 64 -15.15 -2.76 -3.87
CA MET A 64 -14.77 -4.09 -3.41
C MET A 64 -13.46 -4.07 -2.60
N LEU A 65 -12.47 -3.28 -3.03
CA LEU A 65 -11.21 -3.12 -2.28
C LEU A 65 -11.44 -2.51 -0.89
N ILE A 66 -12.31 -1.50 -0.78
CA ILE A 66 -12.65 -0.86 0.50
C ILE A 66 -13.35 -1.85 1.43
N GLU A 67 -14.30 -2.62 0.90
CA GLU A 67 -15.04 -3.63 1.67
C GLU A 67 -14.13 -4.76 2.16
N GLU A 68 -13.29 -5.32 1.28
CA GLU A 68 -12.35 -6.37 1.68
C GLU A 68 -11.28 -5.87 2.64
N TRP A 69 -10.81 -4.61 2.49
CA TRP A 69 -9.89 -3.98 3.42
C TRP A 69 -10.46 -3.94 4.84
N ALA A 70 -11.74 -3.56 4.98
CA ALA A 70 -12.41 -3.49 6.28
C ALA A 70 -12.57 -4.87 6.96
N LEU A 71 -12.44 -5.96 6.20
CA LEU A 71 -12.55 -7.34 6.68
C LEU A 71 -11.20 -8.03 6.90
N LEU A 72 -10.08 -7.33 6.69
CA LEU A 72 -8.77 -7.86 7.02
C LEU A 72 -8.61 -7.92 8.55
N PRO A 73 -8.15 -9.06 9.12
CA PRO A 73 -7.83 -9.13 10.53
C PRO A 73 -6.64 -8.21 10.82
N LEU A 74 -6.82 -7.29 11.77
CA LEU A 74 -5.76 -6.44 12.32
C LEU A 74 -4.89 -7.23 13.32
#